data_AF-A0A660R3G3-F1
#
_entry.id   AF-A0A660R3G3-F1
#
_cell.length_a   1.000
_cell.length_b   1.000
_cell.length_c   1.000
_cell.angle_alpha   90.00
_cell.angle_beta   90.00
_cell.angle_gamma   90.00
#
_symmetry.space_group_name_H-M   'P 1'
#
loop_
_entity.id
_entity.type
_entity.pdbx_description
1 polymer ?
#
loop_
_entity_poly.entity_id
_entity_poly.type
_entity_poly.pdbx_seq_one_letter_code
_entity_poly.pdbx_strand_id
1 'polypeptide(L)'
;MKLITANAPHIRSSDNVRAIMVDVLIALIPAVIGASVFFGWYALFLCILGMVVGELIDYIIMRWIRGRKDFVPDGSGAVTGV
;
A
#
# COMPACT_ATOMS: atom_id res chain seq x y z
N MET A 1 1.12 19.73 -43.51
CA MET A 1 0.54 20.33 -42.29
C MET A 1 0.90 19.44 -41.11
N LYS A 2 1.63 19.95 -40.12
CA LYS A 2 2.07 19.18 -38.96
C LYS A 2 1.08 19.42 -37.82
N LEU A 3 0.15 18.50 -37.62
CA LEU A 3 -0.82 18.56 -36.53
C LEU A 3 -0.11 18.17 -35.23
N ILE A 4 0.14 19.16 -34.38
CA ILE A 4 0.55 18.97 -32.99
C ILE A 4 -0.68 18.53 -32.20
N THR A 5 -0.85 17.22 -32.03
CA THR A 5 -1.74 16.67 -31.01
C THR A 5 -1.04 16.85 -29.67
N ALA A 6 -1.22 18.01 -29.04
CA ALA A 6 -0.77 18.22 -27.68
C ALA A 6 -1.49 17.20 -26.77
N ASN A 7 -0.72 16.38 -26.05
CA ASN A 7 -1.26 15.52 -25.02
C ASN A 7 -1.99 16.42 -24.00
N ALA A 8 -3.19 16.01 -23.57
CA ALA A 8 -3.94 16.72 -22.54
C ALA A 8 -3.02 17.06 -21.34
N PRO A 9 -3.11 18.27 -20.76
CA PRO A 9 -2.25 18.67 -19.66
C PRO A 9 -2.58 17.77 -18.46
N HIS A 10 -1.76 16.74 -18.26
CA HIS A 10 -1.74 16.00 -17.01
C HIS A 10 -1.17 16.96 -15.97
N ILE A 11 -2.06 17.73 -15.33
CA ILE A 11 -1.73 18.53 -14.15
C ILE A 11 -1.13 17.55 -13.16
N ARG A 12 0.19 17.60 -13.01
CA ARG A 12 0.91 16.70 -12.11
C ARG A 12 0.52 17.12 -10.71
N SER A 13 -0.36 16.35 -10.08
CA SER A 13 -0.49 16.42 -8.63
C SER A 13 0.85 16.03 -8.02
N SER A 14 1.26 16.68 -6.94
CA SER A 14 2.46 16.34 -6.17
C SER A 14 2.30 15.07 -5.35
N ASP A 15 1.15 14.39 -5.47
CA ASP A 15 0.81 13.23 -4.67
C ASP A 15 1.71 12.04 -5.02
N ASN A 16 2.34 11.50 -3.99
CA ASN A 16 3.13 10.28 -4.09
C ASN A 16 2.27 9.10 -3.61
N VAL A 17 2.28 8.00 -4.36
CA VAL A 17 1.53 6.78 -4.03
C VAL A 17 1.84 6.32 -2.60
N ARG A 18 3.12 6.35 -2.20
CA ARG A 18 3.52 5.98 -0.84
C ARG A 18 2.87 6.87 0.23
N ALA A 19 2.73 8.17 -0.02
CA ALA A 19 2.12 9.08 0.95
C ALA A 19 0.65 8.71 1.16
N ILE A 20 -0.07 8.46 0.07
CA ILE A 20 -1.46 8.03 0.11
C ILE A 20 -1.62 6.70 0.86
N MET A 21 -0.75 5.71 0.62
CA MET A 21 -0.85 4.41 1.30
C MET A 21 -0.61 4.53 2.82
N VAL A 22 0.29 5.42 3.24
CA VAL A 22 0.48 5.72 4.67
C VAL A 22 -0.74 6.41 5.26
N ASP A 23 -1.35 7.36 4.55
CA ASP A 23 -2.58 8.03 5.00
C ASP A 23 -3.73 7.03 5.17
N VAL A 24 -3.84 6.04 4.27
CA VAL A 24 -4.83 4.95 4.37
C VAL A 24 -4.57 4.08 5.61
N LEU A 25 -3.31 3.70 5.87
CA LEU A 25 -2.96 2.93 7.08
C LEU A 25 -3.35 3.69 8.36
N ILE A 26 -3.11 5.01 8.38
CA ILE A 26 -3.52 5.86 9.52
C ILE A 26 -5.04 5.89 9.66
N ALA A 27 -5.77 5.98 8.53
CA ALA A 27 -7.23 5.94 8.53
C ALA A 27 -7.82 4.60 9.02
N LEU A 28 -7.08 3.50 8.90
CA LEU A 28 -7.50 2.17 9.37
C LEU A 28 -7.32 1.94 10.87
N ILE A 29 -6.53 2.77 11.57
CA ILE A 29 -6.30 2.65 13.03
C ILE A 29 -7.61 2.51 13.84
N PRO A 30 -8.63 3.38 13.70
CA PRO A 30 -9.87 3.24 14.47
C PRO A 30 -10.62 1.93 14.18
N ALA A 31 -10.52 1.40 12.94
CA ALA A 31 -11.13 0.12 12.59
C ALA A 31 -10.42 -1.05 13.29
N VAL A 32 -9.08 -1.04 13.33
CA VAL A 32 -8.28 -2.07 14.03
C VAL A 32 -8.53 -2.02 15.54
N ILE A 33 -8.68 -0.83 16.12
CA ILE A 33 -9.05 -0.67 17.53
C ILE A 33 -10.44 -1.28 17.78
N GLY A 34 -11.42 -0.96 16.92
CA GLY A 34 -12.75 -1.55 16.98
C GLY A 34 -12.69 -3.08 16.91
N ALA A 35 -11.99 -3.64 15.92
CA ALA A 35 -11.82 -5.07 15.76
C ALA A 35 -11.20 -5.72 17.02
N SER A 36 -10.21 -5.07 17.63
CA SER A 36 -9.56 -5.57 18.84
C SER A 36 -10.49 -5.60 20.06
N VAL A 37 -11.41 -4.63 20.18
CA VAL A 37 -12.39 -4.58 21.28
C VAL A 37 -13.47 -5.65 21.11
N PHE A 38 -13.97 -5.87 19.89
CA PHE A 38 -15.05 -6.84 19.64
C PHE A 38 -14.56 -8.29 19.54
N PHE A 39 -13.41 -8.52 18.92
CA PHE A 39 -12.88 -9.87 18.64
C PHE A 39 -11.73 -10.28 19.57
N GLY A 40 -11.27 -9.37 20.43
CA GLY A 40 -10.20 -9.61 21.39
C GLY A 40 -8.78 -9.50 20.81
N TRP A 41 -7.79 -9.87 21.62
CA TRP A 41 -6.37 -9.65 21.35
C TRP A 41 -5.82 -10.41 20.12
N TYR A 42 -6.45 -11.54 19.78
CA TYR A 42 -6.03 -12.36 18.64
C TYR A 42 -6.28 -11.66 17.30
N ALA A 43 -7.33 -10.84 17.20
CA ALA A 43 -7.62 -10.09 15.97
C ALA A 43 -6.52 -9.06 15.68
N LEU A 44 -6.01 -8.37 16.70
CA LEU A 44 -4.89 -7.45 16.56
C LEU A 44 -3.62 -8.16 16.06
N PHE A 45 -3.35 -9.36 16.59
CA PHE A 45 -2.23 -10.17 16.14
C PHE A 45 -2.37 -10.58 14.66
N LEU A 46 -3.57 -10.99 14.24
CA LEU A 46 -3.85 -11.34 12.85
C LEU A 46 -3.66 -10.16 11.90
N CYS A 47 -4.17 -8.97 12.23
CA CYS A 47 -3.99 -7.77 11.40
C CYS A 47 -2.50 -7.41 11.25
N ILE A 48 -1.72 -7.43 12.33
CA ILE A 48 -0.29 -7.13 12.26
C ILE A 48 0.45 -8.20 11.46
N LEU A 49 0.13 -9.48 11.68
CA LEU A 49 0.75 -10.58 10.96
C LEU A 49 0.44 -10.49 9.46
N GLY A 50 -0.82 -10.24 9.10
CA GLY A 50 -1.27 -10.06 7.72
C GLY A 50 -0.57 -8.89 7.03
N MET A 51 -0.52 -7.74 7.70
CA MET A 51 0.20 -6.55 7.22
C MET A 51 1.67 -6.84 6.90
N VAL A 52 2.40 -7.46 7.84
CA VAL A 52 3.83 -7.74 7.69
C VAL A 52 4.08 -8.80 6.63
N VAL A 53 3.30 -9.88 6.62
CA VAL A 53 3.46 -10.97 5.65
C VAL A 53 3.07 -10.50 4.25
N GLY A 54 2.02 -9.69 4.11
CA GLY A 54 1.58 -9.13 2.84
C GLY A 54 2.66 -8.27 2.19
N GLU A 55 3.23 -7.32 2.93
CA GLU A 55 4.32 -6.46 2.43
C GLU A 55 5.59 -7.27 2.11
N LEU A 56 5.90 -8.28 2.93
CA LEU A 56 7.07 -9.13 2.72
C LEU A 56 6.93 -10.00 1.46
N ILE A 57 5.74 -10.58 1.23
CA ILE A 57 5.46 -11.34 0.03
C ILE A 57 5.53 -10.44 -1.21
N ASP A 58 4.94 -9.24 -1.17
CA ASP A 58 4.98 -8.32 -2.30
C ASP A 58 6.42 -7.92 -2.64
N TYR A 59 7.23 -7.62 -1.62
CA TYR A 59 8.65 -7.35 -1.79
C TYR A 59 9.39 -8.55 -2.42
N ILE A 60 9.16 -9.78 -1.93
CA ILE A 60 9.80 -10.98 -2.46
C ILE A 60 9.39 -11.22 -3.91
N ILE A 61 8.10 -11.12 -4.24
CA ILE A 61 7.60 -11.33 -5.60
C ILE A 61 8.20 -10.29 -6.54
N MET A 62 8.18 -9.01 -6.18
CA MET A 62 8.73 -7.94 -7.00
C MET A 62 10.23 -8.10 -7.20
N ARG A 63 10.97 -8.46 -6.15
CA ARG A 63 12.43 -8.53 -6.16
C ARG A 63 12.96 -9.79 -6.85
N TRP A 64 12.34 -10.95 -6.60
CA TRP A 64 12.84 -12.26 -7.06
C TRP A 64 12.07 -12.83 -8.25
N ILE A 65 10.74 -12.76 -8.25
CA ILE A 65 9.94 -13.32 -9.37
C ILE A 65 9.92 -12.36 -10.55
N ARG A 66 9.68 -11.07 -10.29
CA ARG A 66 9.55 -10.05 -11.33
C ARG A 66 10.87 -9.43 -11.76
N GLY A 67 11.97 -9.75 -11.05
CA GLY A 67 13.32 -9.27 -11.35
C GLY A 67 13.52 -7.76 -11.22
N ARG A 68 12.58 -7.05 -10.56
CA ARG A 68 12.64 -5.59 -10.39
C ARG A 68 13.53 -5.28 -9.19
N LYS A 69 14.82 -5.06 -9.46
CA LYS A 69 15.84 -4.90 -8.41
C LYS A 69 15.72 -3.61 -7.61
N ASP A 70 15.11 -2.60 -8.22
CA ASP A 70 14.91 -1.26 -7.65
C ASP A 70 13.50 -1.06 -7.09
N PHE A 71 12.77 -2.15 -6.82
CA PHE A 71 11.44 -2.05 -6.22
C PHE A 71 11.56 -1.51 -4.80
N VAL A 72 10.87 -0.40 -4.55
CA VAL A 72 10.79 0.21 -3.23
C VAL A 72 9.37 -0.01 -2.71
N PRO A 73 9.18 -0.72 -1.58
CA PRO A 73 7.87 -1.02 -1.03
C PRO A 73 7.09 0.28 -0.75
N ASP A 74 5.88 0.39 -1.25
CA ASP A 74 5.03 1.58 -1.17
C ASP A 74 3.95 1.48 -0.07
N GLY A 75 3.88 0.36 0.65
CA GLY A 75 2.86 0.09 1.67
C GLY A 75 1.61 -0.59 1.12
N SER A 76 1.58 -0.96 -0.17
CA SER A 76 0.42 -1.60 -0.77
C SER A 76 0.13 -3.00 -0.22
N GLY A 77 1.17 -3.78 0.11
CA GLY A 77 1.00 -5.10 0.73
C GLY A 77 0.51 -5.00 2.17
N ALA A 78 0.97 -3.98 2.90
CA ALA A 78 0.55 -3.67 4.26
C ALA A 78 -0.94 -3.29 4.31
N VAL A 79 -1.41 -2.38 3.44
CA VAL A 79 -2.84 -2.01 3.36
C VAL A 79 -3.72 -3.21 2.99
N THR A 80 -3.21 -4.12 2.15
CA THR A 80 -3.95 -5.33 1.76
C THR A 80 -4.04 -6.37 2.88
N GLY A 81 -3.04 -6.38 3.78
CA GLY A 81 -2.94 -7.35 4.87
C GLY A 81 -3.63 -6.94 6.18
N VAL A 82 -4.00 -5.66 6.34
CA VAL A 82 -4.75 -5.11 7.50
C VAL A 82 -6.25 -5.29 7.30
#